data_AF-A0AA40HBK7-F1
#
_entry.id   AF-A0AA40HBK7-F1
#
_cell.length_a   1.000
_cell.length_b   1.000
_cell.length_c   1.000
_cell.angle_alpha   90.00
_cell.angle_beta   90.00
_cell.angle_gamma   90.00
#
_symmetry.space_group_name_H-M   'P 1'
#
loop_
_entity.id
_entity.type
_entity.pdbx_description
1 polymer ?
#
loop_
_entity_poly.entity_id
_entity_poly.type
_entity_poly.pdbx_seq_one_letter_code
_entity_poly.pdbx_strand_id
1 'polypeptide(L)'
;MAEPEWESLEQSLEKHLPPADLREVKRLLYGKETRKLDLPSRAFESAAEGDFELQGYAFEAAEEQLRGPRTVRVGLVQNRLPLPADAPVAKQVSALHRRIESIVEVAAMCGVNIICFQEAWTMPFAFCTREKLPWTEFAESAEDGPTTRFCQKVGRHLLPRQQLPDTCWAQSEAPAAGRGPLGERTCRLRSGIAGSRGNSKPLMSEAPPCCLHEGAPFHSPQQRTRQRSRRGPELGPQAARASRPPNAQCRPRARPVIGRSTEMFSRNPRPLTGKSDSARLSSSQLAKKHNMVVVSPMLERDGEHGDVLWNTAVIISNSGAVLGKTRKNHIPRVGDFNESTYYMEGNLGHPVFQTQFGRIAVNICYGRHHPLNWFMYSVNGADIIFNPSATIGALSESMWPIEARNAAIANHCFTCAINRVGKEYFPTTHALSMLLPAHKDFGYFYGSSYVAAPDSSRTPGLSRTRDGLLVAELNLNLCRQVNDVWNFKMTGRYDMYARELAEAVKPNYRPHVVRE
;
A
#
# COMPACT_ATOMS: atom_id res chain seq x y z
N MET A 1 -11.13 -31.55 22.15
CA MET A 1 -10.09 -32.02 21.22
C MET A 1 -9.74 -30.86 20.32
N ALA A 2 -8.46 -30.61 20.03
CA ALA A 2 -8.13 -29.61 19.00
C ALA A 2 -8.61 -30.15 17.65
N GLU A 3 -9.39 -29.36 16.92
CA GLU A 3 -9.68 -29.68 15.52
C GLU A 3 -8.35 -29.69 14.74
N PRO A 4 -8.16 -30.59 13.77
CA PRO A 4 -6.97 -30.57 12.93
C PRO A 4 -6.91 -29.23 12.21
N GLU A 5 -5.91 -28.42 12.56
CA GLU A 5 -5.81 -27.03 12.14
C GLU A 5 -5.65 -26.97 10.61
N TRP A 6 -6.68 -26.50 9.90
CA TRP A 6 -6.68 -26.47 8.43
C TRP A 6 -5.65 -25.43 7.95
N GLU A 7 -4.47 -25.92 7.54
CA GLU A 7 -3.31 -25.09 7.23
C GLU A 7 -3.44 -24.32 5.91
N SER A 8 -4.00 -24.94 4.86
CA SER A 8 -4.14 -24.36 3.52
C SER A 8 -5.19 -25.09 2.68
N LEU A 9 -5.70 -24.40 1.65
CA LEU A 9 -6.63 -24.96 0.67
C LEU A 9 -5.93 -25.99 -0.23
N GLU A 10 -4.70 -25.70 -0.61
CA GLU A 10 -3.91 -26.44 -1.58
C GLU A 10 -3.57 -27.84 -1.06
N GLN A 11 -3.12 -27.98 0.19
CA GLN A 11 -2.93 -29.30 0.82
C GLN A 11 -4.24 -30.13 0.82
N SER A 12 -5.38 -29.48 1.07
CA SER A 12 -6.68 -30.16 1.09
C SER A 12 -7.08 -30.66 -0.30
N LEU A 13 -6.94 -29.83 -1.33
CA LEU A 13 -7.20 -30.22 -2.72
C LEU A 13 -6.26 -31.34 -3.16
N GLU A 14 -4.96 -31.23 -2.89
CA GLU A 14 -3.94 -32.21 -3.30
C GLU A 14 -4.08 -33.57 -2.58
N LYS A 15 -4.57 -33.57 -1.34
CA LYS A 15 -4.83 -34.79 -0.56
C LYS A 15 -6.10 -35.54 -0.98
N HIS A 16 -7.10 -34.84 -1.51
CA HIS A 16 -8.46 -35.38 -1.67
C HIS A 16 -8.95 -35.49 -3.12
N LEU A 17 -8.30 -34.85 -4.10
CA LEU A 17 -8.68 -34.94 -5.52
C LEU A 17 -7.74 -35.85 -6.33
N PRO A 18 -8.29 -36.71 -7.23
CA PRO A 18 -7.49 -37.40 -8.23
C PRO A 18 -6.67 -36.45 -9.11
N PRO A 19 -5.49 -36.84 -9.64
CA PRO A 19 -4.63 -35.94 -10.41
C PRO A 19 -5.26 -35.31 -11.66
N ALA A 20 -6.31 -35.92 -12.24
CA ALA A 20 -7.04 -35.33 -13.36
C ALA A 20 -7.94 -34.17 -12.89
N ASP A 21 -8.79 -34.43 -11.89
CA ASP A 21 -9.72 -33.45 -11.32
C ASP A 21 -8.96 -32.29 -10.65
N LEU A 22 -7.86 -32.60 -9.96
CA LEU A 22 -6.98 -31.62 -9.33
C LEU A 22 -6.44 -30.59 -10.33
N ARG A 23 -6.07 -31.01 -11.55
CA ARG A 23 -5.60 -30.08 -12.59
C ARG A 23 -6.71 -29.14 -13.06
N GLU A 24 -7.91 -29.66 -13.26
CA GLU A 24 -9.05 -28.85 -13.73
C GLU A 24 -9.56 -27.91 -12.64
N VAL A 25 -9.64 -28.38 -11.39
CA VAL A 25 -9.92 -27.55 -10.22
C VAL A 25 -8.85 -26.47 -10.04
N LYS A 26 -7.56 -26.80 -10.20
CA LYS A 26 -6.48 -25.80 -10.16
C LYS A 26 -6.58 -24.78 -11.29
N ARG A 27 -6.94 -25.21 -12.51
CA ARG A 27 -7.19 -24.31 -13.66
C ARG A 27 -8.30 -23.30 -13.36
N LEU A 28 -9.40 -23.75 -12.78
CA LEU A 28 -10.52 -22.86 -12.41
C LEU A 28 -10.16 -21.93 -11.23
N LEU A 29 -9.58 -22.48 -10.15
CA LEU A 29 -9.32 -21.72 -8.93
C LEU A 29 -8.10 -20.79 -9.03
N TYR A 30 -7.03 -21.17 -9.74
CA TYR A 30 -5.78 -20.42 -9.83
C TYR A 30 -5.48 -19.87 -11.24
N GLY A 31 -6.31 -20.20 -12.25
CA GLY A 31 -6.19 -19.70 -13.63
C GLY A 31 -5.25 -20.56 -14.48
N LYS A 32 -3.95 -20.52 -14.16
CA LYS A 32 -2.92 -21.41 -14.73
C LYS A 32 -2.03 -21.93 -13.60
N GLU A 33 -1.44 -23.11 -13.77
CA GLU A 33 -0.48 -23.62 -12.81
C GLU A 33 0.79 -22.77 -12.85
N THR A 34 1.12 -22.11 -11.73
CA THR A 34 2.32 -21.27 -11.62
C THR A 34 3.55 -22.15 -11.42
N ARG A 35 4.54 -22.04 -12.32
CA ARG A 35 5.81 -22.76 -12.22
C ARG A 35 6.48 -22.44 -10.88
N LYS A 36 6.90 -23.46 -10.13
CA LYS A 36 7.71 -23.27 -8.91
C LYS A 36 9.10 -22.74 -9.26
N LEU A 37 9.66 -21.90 -8.38
CA LEU A 37 11.05 -21.45 -8.49
C LEU A 37 11.99 -22.42 -7.78
N ASP A 38 13.12 -22.70 -8.43
CA ASP A 38 14.26 -23.38 -7.83
C ASP A 38 14.99 -22.39 -6.90
N LEU A 39 14.49 -22.26 -5.67
CA LEU A 39 15.12 -21.42 -4.65
C LEU A 39 16.37 -22.11 -4.08
N PRO A 40 17.41 -21.36 -3.64
CA PRO A 40 18.64 -21.97 -3.14
C PRO A 40 18.41 -22.85 -1.91
N SER A 41 19.06 -24.02 -1.81
CA SER A 41 18.94 -24.93 -0.67
C SER A 41 19.20 -24.24 0.67
N ARG A 42 20.22 -23.38 0.73
CA ARG A 42 20.53 -22.54 1.90
C ARG A 42 19.38 -21.64 2.35
N ALA A 43 18.55 -21.16 1.42
CA ALA A 43 17.38 -20.34 1.75
C ALA A 43 16.30 -21.19 2.45
N PHE A 44 16.09 -22.44 2.02
CA PHE A 44 15.22 -23.39 2.72
C PHE A 44 15.77 -23.79 4.09
N GLU A 45 17.08 -24.05 4.19
CA GLU A 45 17.76 -24.33 5.47
C GLU A 45 17.54 -23.18 6.47
N SER A 46 17.87 -21.94 6.08
CA SER A 46 17.68 -20.77 6.95
C SER A 46 16.21 -20.43 7.23
N ALA A 47 15.27 -20.77 6.34
CA ALA A 47 13.83 -20.65 6.62
C ALA A 47 13.34 -21.69 7.65
N ALA A 48 13.87 -22.92 7.57
CA ALA A 48 13.57 -23.99 8.52
C ALA A 48 14.17 -23.70 9.91
N GLU A 49 15.44 -23.26 9.97
CA GLU A 49 16.09 -22.75 11.20
C GLU A 49 15.33 -21.57 11.80
N GLY A 50 14.77 -20.72 10.94
CA GLY A 50 13.95 -19.58 11.32
C GLY A 50 12.51 -19.91 11.71
N ASP A 51 12.02 -21.15 11.58
CA ASP A 51 10.58 -21.49 11.71
C ASP A 51 9.67 -20.53 10.91
N PHE A 52 9.84 -20.50 9.58
CA PHE A 52 8.87 -19.88 8.67
C PHE A 52 8.78 -20.64 7.34
N GLU A 53 7.63 -20.55 6.69
CA GLU A 53 7.40 -21.12 5.37
C GLU A 53 8.17 -20.33 4.29
N LEU A 54 8.79 -21.04 3.34
CA LEU A 54 9.37 -20.44 2.14
C LEU A 54 8.74 -21.07 0.89
N GLN A 55 8.10 -20.24 0.05
CA GLN A 55 7.54 -20.67 -1.24
C GLN A 55 8.08 -19.79 -2.38
N GLY A 56 8.19 -20.36 -3.57
CA GLY A 56 8.73 -19.69 -4.76
C GLY A 56 7.92 -20.01 -6.02
N TYR A 57 7.45 -18.98 -6.75
CA TYR A 57 6.70 -19.15 -8.00
C TYR A 57 7.10 -18.14 -9.09
N ALA A 58 6.86 -18.47 -10.36
CA ALA A 58 7.16 -17.62 -11.51
C ALA A 58 5.90 -17.29 -12.34
N PHE A 59 5.85 -16.05 -12.84
CA PHE A 59 4.87 -15.54 -13.79
C PHE A 59 5.59 -15.05 -15.04
N GLU A 60 5.61 -15.92 -16.05
CA GLU A 60 6.27 -15.67 -17.33
C GLU A 60 5.37 -14.90 -18.30
N ALA A 61 6.02 -14.23 -19.25
CA ALA A 61 5.42 -13.56 -20.40
C ALA A 61 6.08 -14.12 -21.66
N ALA A 62 5.40 -14.05 -22.81
CA ALA A 62 6.01 -14.40 -24.09
C ALA A 62 7.23 -13.50 -24.39
N GLU A 63 8.16 -13.98 -25.21
CA GLU A 63 9.34 -13.20 -25.61
C GLU A 63 8.94 -12.03 -26.53
N GLU A 64 9.39 -10.81 -26.23
CA GLU A 64 9.18 -9.64 -27.09
C GLU A 64 10.44 -9.36 -27.93
N GLN A 65 10.32 -9.35 -29.26
CA GLN A 65 11.46 -9.10 -30.17
C GLN A 65 12.12 -7.73 -30.00
N LEU A 66 11.39 -6.73 -29.49
CA LEU A 66 11.87 -5.34 -29.35
C LEU A 66 12.27 -4.98 -27.93
N ARG A 67 12.01 -5.83 -26.92
CA ARG A 67 12.19 -5.49 -25.51
C ARG A 67 12.61 -6.71 -24.70
N GLY A 68 13.70 -6.57 -23.95
CA GLY A 68 14.10 -7.58 -22.98
C GLY A 68 13.00 -7.84 -21.93
N PRO A 69 12.99 -9.03 -21.31
CA PRO A 69 12.06 -9.35 -20.23
C PRO A 69 12.28 -8.41 -19.05
N ARG A 70 11.19 -7.82 -18.54
CA ARG A 70 11.21 -6.95 -17.34
C ARG A 70 10.98 -7.80 -16.10
N THR A 71 11.92 -8.70 -15.81
CA THR A 71 11.83 -9.63 -14.68
C THR A 71 12.16 -8.94 -13.36
N VAL A 72 11.31 -9.13 -12.35
CA VAL A 72 11.48 -8.64 -10.98
C VAL A 72 11.05 -9.72 -9.98
N ARG A 73 11.81 -9.92 -8.91
CA ARG A 73 11.40 -10.78 -7.78
C ARG A 73 10.80 -9.94 -6.66
N VAL A 74 9.55 -10.24 -6.29
CA VAL A 74 8.89 -9.67 -5.10
C VAL A 74 8.93 -10.67 -3.94
N GLY A 75 9.04 -10.15 -2.72
CA GLY A 75 8.92 -10.89 -1.47
C GLY A 75 7.74 -10.38 -0.65
N LEU A 76 6.82 -11.26 -0.29
CA LEU A 76 5.70 -10.95 0.60
C LEU A 76 5.96 -11.63 1.94
N VAL A 77 5.94 -10.86 3.04
CA VAL A 77 6.16 -11.40 4.39
C VAL A 77 4.89 -11.32 5.22
N GLN A 78 4.46 -12.48 5.74
CA GLN A 78 3.45 -12.60 6.79
C GLN A 78 4.10 -13.13 8.07
N ASN A 79 3.72 -12.59 9.23
CA ASN A 79 4.23 -13.02 10.53
C ASN A 79 3.27 -12.75 11.69
N ARG A 80 3.37 -13.56 12.74
CA ARG A 80 2.73 -13.33 14.04
C ARG A 80 3.56 -12.38 14.90
N LEU A 81 3.00 -11.97 16.05
CA LEU A 81 3.77 -11.26 17.07
C LEU A 81 4.79 -12.20 17.75
N PRO A 82 6.04 -11.76 17.97
CA PRO A 82 7.07 -12.55 18.63
C PRO A 82 6.96 -12.54 20.17
N LEU A 83 6.30 -11.53 20.75
CA LEU A 83 6.01 -11.41 22.19
C LEU A 83 4.49 -11.20 22.39
N PRO A 84 3.95 -11.49 23.59
CA PRO A 84 2.59 -11.11 23.98
C PRO A 84 2.27 -9.62 23.69
N ALA A 85 1.01 -9.31 23.40
CA ALA A 85 0.62 -7.96 22.98
C ALA A 85 0.80 -6.88 24.08
N ASP A 86 0.92 -7.29 25.34
CA ASP A 86 1.17 -6.45 26.52
C ASP A 86 2.67 -6.26 26.84
N ALA A 87 3.56 -6.84 26.05
CA ALA A 87 5.00 -6.60 26.16
C ALA A 87 5.33 -5.11 25.96
N PRO A 88 6.34 -4.55 26.66
CA PRO A 88 6.73 -3.15 26.50
C PRO A 88 7.02 -2.79 25.04
N VAL A 89 6.45 -1.67 24.59
CA VAL A 89 6.45 -1.20 23.18
C VAL A 89 7.81 -1.36 22.50
N ALA A 90 8.86 -0.78 23.09
CA ALA A 90 10.22 -0.87 22.54
C ALA A 90 10.77 -2.30 22.43
N LYS A 91 10.39 -3.22 23.32
CA LYS A 91 10.77 -4.65 23.24
C LYS A 91 10.02 -5.36 22.12
N GLN A 92 8.73 -5.06 21.95
CA GLN A 92 7.89 -5.63 20.89
C GLN A 92 8.39 -5.20 19.50
N VAL A 93 8.61 -3.89 19.30
CA VAL A 93 9.19 -3.35 18.05
C VAL A 93 10.56 -3.96 17.76
N SER A 94 11.45 -4.04 18.76
CA SER A 94 12.80 -4.63 18.59
C SER A 94 12.79 -6.14 18.36
N ALA A 95 11.75 -6.86 18.79
CA ALA A 95 11.57 -8.27 18.49
C ALA A 95 11.04 -8.46 17.07
N LEU A 96 10.10 -7.62 16.62
CA LEU A 96 9.58 -7.61 15.25
C LEU A 96 10.67 -7.22 14.24
N HIS A 97 11.49 -6.21 14.52
CA HIS A 97 12.64 -5.84 13.67
C HIS A 97 13.58 -7.03 13.47
N ARG A 98 13.98 -7.72 14.53
CA ARG A 98 14.84 -8.92 14.43
C ARG A 98 14.17 -10.09 13.70
N ARG A 99 12.86 -10.27 13.87
CA ARG A 99 12.09 -11.30 13.15
C ARG A 99 12.03 -11.03 11.65
N ILE A 100 11.80 -9.78 11.27
CA ILE A 100 11.79 -9.36 9.86
C ILE A 100 13.20 -9.38 9.26
N GLU A 101 14.24 -9.01 10.03
CA GLU A 101 15.63 -9.06 9.58
C GLU A 101 16.04 -10.46 9.10
N SER A 102 15.75 -11.52 9.87
CA SER A 102 16.07 -12.89 9.43
C SER A 102 15.28 -13.36 8.21
N ILE A 103 14.03 -12.91 8.04
CA ILE A 103 13.23 -13.21 6.84
C ILE A 103 13.76 -12.42 5.62
N VAL A 104 14.16 -11.16 5.80
CA VAL A 104 14.77 -10.33 4.75
C VAL A 104 16.11 -10.91 4.28
N GLU A 105 16.93 -11.47 5.18
CA GLU A 105 18.17 -12.15 4.79
C GLU A 105 17.89 -13.33 3.84
N VAL A 106 16.88 -14.15 4.13
CA VAL A 106 16.47 -15.27 3.25
C VAL A 106 15.86 -14.76 1.95
N ALA A 107 15.05 -13.69 1.98
CA ALA A 107 14.53 -13.05 0.77
C ALA A 107 15.66 -12.55 -0.15
N ALA A 108 16.75 -12.03 0.42
CA ALA A 108 17.93 -11.64 -0.32
C ALA A 108 18.71 -12.83 -0.90
N MET A 109 18.79 -13.97 -0.19
CA MET A 109 19.34 -15.22 -0.77
C MET A 109 18.52 -15.68 -1.98
N CYS A 110 17.20 -15.50 -1.94
CA CYS A 110 16.29 -15.77 -3.06
C CYS A 110 16.34 -14.70 -4.17
N GLY A 111 17.14 -13.65 -4.03
CA GLY A 111 17.28 -12.58 -5.03
C GLY A 111 16.09 -11.63 -5.14
N VAL A 112 15.29 -11.47 -4.07
CA VAL A 112 14.18 -10.51 -4.03
C VAL A 112 14.68 -9.08 -4.26
N ASN A 113 13.98 -8.34 -5.10
CA ASN A 113 14.29 -6.94 -5.44
C ASN A 113 13.35 -5.95 -4.73
N ILE A 114 12.12 -6.36 -4.43
CA ILE A 114 11.12 -5.55 -3.72
C ILE A 114 10.49 -6.42 -2.63
N ILE A 115 10.61 -6.04 -1.37
CA ILE A 115 9.95 -6.73 -0.25
C ILE A 115 8.85 -5.85 0.35
N CYS A 116 7.73 -6.46 0.72
CA CYS A 116 6.64 -5.80 1.41
C CYS A 116 6.25 -6.59 2.66
N PHE A 117 6.04 -5.87 3.75
CA PHE A 117 5.55 -6.41 5.01
C PHE A 117 4.03 -6.25 5.11
N GLN A 118 3.40 -6.97 6.04
CA GLN A 118 1.98 -6.85 6.38
C GLN A 118 1.59 -5.49 6.97
N GLU A 119 0.29 -5.26 7.19
CA GLU A 119 -0.18 -4.00 7.79
C GLU A 119 0.28 -3.84 9.24
N ALA A 120 0.69 -2.62 9.58
CA ALA A 120 1.12 -2.20 10.92
C ALA A 120 2.10 -3.21 11.56
N TRP A 121 3.09 -3.66 10.78
CA TRP A 121 3.89 -4.85 11.08
C TRP A 121 4.72 -4.74 12.38
N THR A 122 4.95 -3.52 12.87
CA THR A 122 5.72 -3.22 14.09
C THR A 122 4.91 -3.24 15.38
N MET A 123 3.59 -3.47 15.31
CA MET A 123 2.70 -3.43 16.49
C MET A 123 1.68 -4.58 16.50
N PRO A 124 1.14 -4.93 17.68
CA PRO A 124 -0.15 -5.63 17.79
C PRO A 124 -1.24 -4.83 17.08
N PHE A 125 -2.22 -5.50 16.49
CA PHE A 125 -3.33 -4.85 15.79
C PHE A 125 -4.41 -4.37 16.78
N ALA A 126 -3.99 -3.56 17.75
CA ALA A 126 -4.76 -3.16 18.92
C ALA A 126 -5.92 -2.20 18.65
N PHE A 127 -6.29 -1.93 17.39
CA PHE A 127 -7.34 -0.95 17.05
C PHE A 127 -8.73 -1.37 17.53
N CYS A 128 -8.95 -2.66 17.81
CA CYS A 128 -10.13 -3.18 18.51
C CYS A 128 -10.34 -2.57 19.90
N THR A 129 -9.25 -2.28 20.61
CA THR A 129 -9.30 -1.86 22.00
C THR A 129 -9.95 -0.49 22.17
N ARG A 130 -9.79 0.39 21.17
CA ARG A 130 -10.10 1.84 21.21
C ARG A 130 -9.27 2.62 22.25
N GLU A 131 -8.46 1.94 23.06
CA GLU A 131 -7.55 2.52 24.04
C GLU A 131 -6.47 3.36 23.34
N LYS A 132 -6.09 4.50 23.94
CA LYS A 132 -5.05 5.37 23.37
C LYS A 132 -3.65 4.97 23.82
N LEU A 133 -3.47 4.60 25.07
CA LEU A 133 -2.20 4.12 25.61
C LEU A 133 -2.32 2.62 25.94
N PRO A 134 -1.25 1.82 25.74
CA PRO A 134 0.04 2.21 25.17
C PRO A 134 0.05 2.30 23.63
N TRP A 135 -1.06 1.97 22.95
CA TRP A 135 -1.06 1.69 21.50
C TRP A 135 -0.61 2.86 20.60
N THR A 136 -0.81 4.12 21.01
CA THR A 136 -0.33 5.30 20.27
C THR A 136 1.16 5.61 20.48
N GLU A 137 1.86 4.92 21.38
CA GLU A 137 3.32 4.97 21.54
C GLU A 137 4.04 4.22 20.41
N PHE A 138 3.38 3.24 19.76
CA PHE A 138 3.88 2.61 18.52
C PHE A 138 3.89 3.55 17.30
N ALA A 139 3.36 4.77 17.42
CA ALA A 139 3.31 5.72 16.32
C ALA A 139 4.66 6.46 16.15
N GLU A 140 5.30 6.29 14.99
CA GLU A 140 6.63 6.80 14.69
C GLU A 140 6.61 7.85 13.56
N SER A 141 7.68 8.65 13.41
CA SER A 141 7.87 9.46 12.20
C SER A 141 8.08 8.55 10.99
N ALA A 142 7.30 8.73 9.93
CA ALA A 142 7.45 7.99 8.68
C ALA A 142 8.82 8.19 8.00
N GLU A 143 9.50 9.30 8.27
CA GLU A 143 10.74 9.69 7.59
C GLU A 143 11.99 9.36 8.42
N ASP A 144 11.94 9.62 9.73
CA ASP A 144 13.09 9.55 10.63
C ASP A 144 12.90 8.58 11.83
N GLY A 145 11.77 7.88 11.89
CA GLY A 145 11.46 6.89 12.94
C GLY A 145 12.41 5.70 12.96
N PRO A 146 12.61 5.04 14.12
CA PRO A 146 13.51 3.89 14.24
C PRO A 146 13.17 2.75 13.25
N THR A 147 11.90 2.54 12.93
CA THR A 147 11.45 1.56 11.93
C THR A 147 11.85 1.95 10.50
N THR A 148 11.68 3.21 10.10
CA THR A 148 12.17 3.67 8.79
C THR A 148 13.69 3.54 8.71
N ARG A 149 14.43 3.94 9.76
CA ARG A 149 15.89 3.78 9.82
C ARG A 149 16.35 2.33 9.81
N PHE A 150 15.56 1.40 10.35
CA PHE A 150 15.80 -0.05 10.22
C PHE A 150 15.64 -0.48 8.76
N CYS A 151 14.52 -0.12 8.11
CA CYS A 151 14.26 -0.44 6.69
C CYS A 151 15.34 0.11 5.74
N GLN A 152 15.83 1.33 5.99
CA GLN A 152 16.95 1.93 5.26
C GLN A 152 18.26 1.14 5.40
N LYS A 153 18.51 0.48 6.54
CA LYS A 153 19.73 -0.33 6.73
C LYS A 153 19.68 -1.63 5.94
N VAL A 154 18.56 -2.36 6.00
CA VAL A 154 18.41 -3.67 5.34
C VAL A 154 18.28 -3.56 3.82
N GLY A 155 17.54 -2.57 3.30
CA GLY A 155 17.33 -2.42 1.86
C GLY A 155 18.53 -1.90 1.08
N ARG A 156 19.38 -1.08 1.71
CA ARG A 156 20.47 -0.33 1.06
C ARG A 156 21.45 -1.23 0.30
N HIS A 157 21.87 -0.80 -0.89
CA HIS A 157 22.97 -1.40 -1.64
C HIS A 157 24.35 -0.90 -1.16
N LEU A 158 25.36 -1.77 -1.22
CA LEU A 158 26.77 -1.38 -1.20
C LEU A 158 27.27 -1.19 -2.64
N LEU A 159 27.17 0.04 -3.15
CA LEU A 159 28.14 0.45 -4.17
C LEU A 159 29.49 0.66 -3.47
N PRO A 160 30.62 0.18 -4.04
CA PRO A 160 31.92 0.76 -3.77
C PRO A 160 31.86 2.27 -4.04
N ARG A 161 32.70 3.08 -3.38
CA ARG A 161 32.92 4.48 -3.78
C ARG A 161 33.68 4.51 -5.11
N GLN A 162 32.99 4.24 -6.22
CA GLN A 162 33.37 4.81 -7.50
C GLN A 162 32.94 6.28 -7.49
N GLN A 163 33.88 7.17 -7.83
CA GLN A 163 33.57 8.57 -8.04
C GLN A 163 32.65 8.66 -9.26
N LEU A 164 31.38 8.98 -9.04
CA LEU A 164 30.52 9.47 -10.11
C LEU A 164 31.13 10.80 -10.58
N PRO A 165 31.36 10.99 -11.90
CA PRO A 165 31.81 12.28 -12.41
C PRO A 165 30.73 13.33 -12.20
N ASP A 166 31.14 14.54 -11.80
CA ASP A 166 30.26 15.68 -11.55
C ASP A 166 29.53 16.12 -12.84
N THR A 167 28.38 15.52 -13.11
CA THR A 167 27.42 16.00 -14.11
C THR A 167 26.39 16.86 -13.40
N CYS A 168 26.58 18.17 -13.46
CA CYS A 168 25.65 19.15 -12.92
C CYS A 168 24.23 18.91 -13.46
N TRP A 169 23.29 18.62 -12.57
CA TRP A 169 21.88 18.90 -12.81
C TRP A 169 21.68 20.41 -12.80
N ALA A 170 21.88 21.05 -13.95
CA ALA A 170 21.50 22.44 -14.15
C ALA A 170 19.98 22.56 -13.95
N GLN A 171 19.58 23.27 -12.89
CA GLN A 171 18.19 23.63 -12.68
C GLN A 171 17.75 24.54 -13.84
N SER A 172 16.88 24.04 -14.71
CA SER A 172 16.22 24.88 -15.71
C SER A 172 15.14 25.71 -15.02
N GLU A 173 15.48 26.93 -14.61
CA GLU A 173 14.47 27.90 -14.16
C GLU A 173 13.46 28.15 -15.28
N ALA A 174 12.18 27.97 -14.98
CA ALA A 174 11.10 28.31 -15.92
C ALA A 174 10.90 29.84 -15.92
N PRO A 175 11.02 30.53 -17.07
CA PRO A 175 10.84 31.98 -17.11
C PRO A 175 9.37 32.36 -16.90
N ALA A 176 9.14 33.39 -16.09
CA ALA A 176 7.81 33.85 -15.72
C ALA A 176 7.01 34.39 -16.92
N ALA A 177 5.78 33.92 -17.08
CA ALA A 177 4.87 34.38 -18.13
C ALA A 177 4.27 35.76 -17.80
N GLY A 178 4.90 36.82 -18.34
CA GLY A 178 4.35 38.17 -18.35
C GLY A 178 3.19 38.34 -19.36
N ARG A 179 2.18 39.14 -19.02
CA ARG A 179 1.03 39.45 -19.89
C ARG A 179 1.41 40.52 -20.92
N GLY A 180 1.10 40.30 -22.20
CA GLY A 180 1.26 41.29 -23.29
C GLY A 180 0.60 40.80 -24.60
N PRO A 181 0.03 41.67 -25.45
CA PRO A 181 -1.12 41.29 -26.26
C PRO A 181 -0.84 40.72 -27.66
N LEU A 182 -1.90 40.11 -28.19
CA LEU A 182 -2.07 39.56 -29.54
C LEU A 182 -1.48 40.43 -30.65
N GLY A 183 -0.75 39.77 -31.56
CA GLY A 183 -0.38 40.32 -32.86
C GLY A 183 -0.43 39.20 -33.90
N GLU A 184 -1.42 39.26 -34.80
CA GLU A 184 -1.53 38.34 -35.93
C GLU A 184 -0.25 38.39 -36.79
N ARG A 185 0.25 37.23 -37.23
CA ARG A 185 1.06 37.16 -38.45
C ARG A 185 0.99 35.80 -39.11
N THR A 186 0.78 35.84 -40.42
CA THR A 186 0.41 34.71 -41.27
C THR A 186 1.59 33.80 -41.59
N CYS A 187 1.36 32.48 -41.55
CA CYS A 187 2.35 31.50 -42.00
C CYS A 187 2.27 31.35 -43.53
N ARG A 188 3.37 31.67 -44.25
CA ARG A 188 3.49 31.39 -45.68
C ARG A 188 4.49 30.26 -45.94
N LEU A 189 4.10 29.38 -46.86
CA LEU A 189 4.85 28.21 -47.32
C LEU A 189 6.25 28.54 -47.86
N ARG A 190 7.18 27.60 -47.67
CA ARG A 190 8.07 27.15 -48.74
C ARG A 190 8.17 25.61 -48.74
N SER A 191 7.54 24.99 -49.73
CA SER A 191 7.73 23.59 -50.08
C SER A 191 8.93 23.46 -51.03
N GLY A 192 9.84 22.55 -50.73
CA GLY A 192 10.87 22.08 -51.67
C GLY A 192 10.40 20.79 -52.34
N ILE A 193 10.26 20.80 -53.67
CA ILE A 193 9.88 19.62 -54.45
C ILE A 193 11.14 19.05 -55.12
N ALA A 194 11.40 17.78 -54.88
CA ALA A 194 12.13 16.91 -55.80
C ALA A 194 11.41 15.56 -55.80
N GLY A 195 11.02 15.07 -56.99
CA GLY A 195 10.19 13.86 -57.10
C GLY A 195 10.74 12.89 -58.13
N SER A 196 10.41 11.62 -57.96
CA SER A 196 10.51 10.58 -58.98
C SER A 196 9.24 9.71 -58.92
N ARG A 197 8.61 9.50 -60.08
CA ARG A 197 7.30 8.83 -60.21
C ARG A 197 7.44 7.31 -60.29
N GLY A 198 6.42 6.59 -59.79
CA GLY A 198 6.19 5.17 -60.04
C GLY A 198 4.74 4.79 -59.71
N ASN A 199 3.98 4.31 -60.69
CA ASN A 199 2.53 4.07 -60.59
C ASN A 199 2.17 2.70 -60.00
N SER A 200 1.11 2.65 -59.18
CA SER A 200 -0.03 1.71 -59.40
C SER A 200 -1.27 2.11 -58.56
N LYS A 201 -2.46 1.73 -59.05
CA LYS A 201 -3.80 2.22 -58.60
C LYS A 201 -4.36 1.49 -57.36
N PRO A 202 -5.41 2.06 -56.71
CA PRO A 202 -6.01 1.52 -55.48
C PRO A 202 -7.14 0.49 -55.74
N LEU A 203 -7.55 -0.22 -54.68
CA LEU A 203 -8.87 -0.85 -54.59
C LEU A 203 -9.67 -0.30 -53.40
N MET A 204 -10.97 -0.13 -53.62
CA MET A 204 -11.98 0.18 -52.61
C MET A 204 -12.76 -1.08 -52.23
N SER A 205 -13.23 -1.14 -50.98
CA SER A 205 -14.46 -1.81 -50.54
C SER A 205 -14.79 -1.24 -49.15
N GLU A 206 -15.56 -0.16 -49.08
CA GLU A 206 -17.02 -0.20 -48.90
C GLU A 206 -17.47 -0.94 -47.63
N ALA A 207 -17.97 -0.15 -46.68
CA ALA A 207 -18.75 -0.61 -45.54
C ALA A 207 -20.24 -0.29 -45.79
N PRO A 208 -21.19 -1.16 -45.42
CA PRO A 208 -22.61 -0.88 -45.53
C PRO A 208 -23.10 -0.03 -44.33
N PRO A 209 -24.01 0.93 -44.54
CA PRO A 209 -24.59 1.75 -43.48
C PRO A 209 -25.92 1.18 -42.97
N CYS A 210 -26.23 1.41 -41.69
CA CYS A 210 -27.61 1.37 -41.17
C CYS A 210 -27.90 2.67 -40.41
N CYS A 211 -28.61 3.58 -41.07
CA CYS A 211 -29.28 4.69 -40.42
C CYS A 211 -30.75 4.31 -40.17
N LEU A 212 -31.27 4.60 -38.99
CA LEU A 212 -32.69 4.87 -38.80
C LEU A 212 -32.84 6.18 -38.00
N HIS A 213 -33.54 7.13 -38.61
CA HIS A 213 -34.13 8.28 -37.93
C HIS A 213 -35.45 7.85 -37.29
N GLU A 214 -35.80 8.44 -36.15
CA GLU A 214 -37.10 9.12 -36.00
C GLU A 214 -36.93 10.37 -35.11
N GLY A 215 -37.58 11.46 -35.51
CA GLY A 215 -38.04 12.51 -34.59
C GLY A 215 -39.56 12.36 -34.39
N ALA A 216 -40.30 13.28 -33.76
CA ALA A 216 -39.94 14.62 -33.34
C ALA A 216 -40.82 15.08 -32.13
N PRO A 217 -41.37 16.31 -31.99
CA PRO A 217 -41.38 17.01 -30.68
C PRO A 217 -42.78 17.18 -30.07
N PHE A 218 -42.89 17.77 -28.86
CA PHE A 218 -44.07 18.58 -28.53
C PHE A 218 -43.81 19.71 -27.52
N HIS A 219 -44.64 20.76 -27.60
CA HIS A 219 -44.50 22.06 -26.94
C HIS A 219 -44.99 22.14 -25.49
N SER A 220 -44.48 23.15 -24.78
CA SER A 220 -45.06 23.74 -23.55
C SER A 220 -46.44 24.38 -23.78
N PRO A 221 -47.18 24.69 -22.70
CA PRO A 221 -47.40 26.12 -22.44
C PRO A 221 -47.31 26.55 -20.96
N GLN A 222 -47.18 27.86 -20.76
CA GLN A 222 -47.17 28.58 -19.48
C GLN A 222 -48.58 28.63 -18.83
N GLN A 223 -48.69 28.85 -17.51
CA GLN A 223 -49.10 30.16 -16.94
C GLN A 223 -49.35 30.20 -15.41
N ARG A 224 -48.87 31.32 -14.81
CA ARG A 224 -49.51 32.18 -13.79
C ARG A 224 -49.85 31.70 -12.35
N THR A 225 -49.03 32.21 -11.42
CA THR A 225 -49.39 33.02 -10.22
C THR A 225 -50.52 32.59 -9.27
N ARG A 226 -50.20 32.60 -7.96
CA ARG A 226 -50.91 33.45 -6.96
C ARG A 226 -50.12 33.61 -5.65
N GLN A 227 -49.94 34.85 -5.22
CA GLN A 227 -49.61 35.20 -3.83
C GLN A 227 -50.85 35.04 -2.95
N ARG A 228 -50.67 34.73 -1.65
CA ARG A 228 -51.50 35.32 -0.59
C ARG A 228 -50.82 35.30 0.78
N SER A 229 -50.93 36.44 1.46
CA SER A 229 -50.34 36.78 2.76
C SER A 229 -51.38 36.79 3.89
N ARG A 230 -50.94 36.59 5.15
CA ARG A 230 -51.42 37.24 6.40
C ARG A 230 -50.40 36.89 7.53
N ARG A 231 -49.69 37.88 8.11
CA ARG A 231 -49.90 38.51 9.44
C ARG A 231 -49.99 37.46 10.58
N GLY A 232 -49.15 37.39 11.62
CA GLY A 232 -48.49 38.43 12.46
C GLY A 232 -49.16 38.46 13.86
N PRO A 233 -48.57 38.93 14.99
CA PRO A 233 -47.32 39.70 15.15
C PRO A 233 -46.37 39.31 16.35
N GLU A 234 -45.22 40.00 16.40
CA GLU A 234 -44.50 40.59 17.58
C GLU A 234 -44.10 39.80 18.85
N LEU A 235 -42.78 39.84 19.19
CA LEU A 235 -42.20 40.71 20.24
C LEU A 235 -40.65 40.56 20.31
N GLY A 236 -39.94 41.68 20.49
CA GLY A 236 -38.54 41.75 20.95
C GLY A 236 -38.47 42.44 22.34
N PRO A 237 -37.34 43.05 22.80
CA PRO A 237 -36.09 43.35 22.07
C PRO A 237 -34.76 43.17 22.86
N GLN A 238 -33.61 43.39 22.18
CA GLN A 238 -32.32 43.96 22.68
C GLN A 238 -31.54 43.22 23.83
N ALA A 239 -30.21 43.27 23.98
CA ALA A 239 -29.07 43.85 23.24
C ALA A 239 -27.84 42.86 23.41
N ALA A 240 -26.55 43.13 23.16
CA ALA A 240 -25.77 44.33 22.79
C ALA A 240 -24.49 43.93 21.98
N ARG A 241 -23.41 44.72 22.07
CA ARG A 241 -22.05 44.48 21.51
C ARG A 241 -20.98 45.15 22.40
N ALA A 242 -19.77 44.57 22.46
CA ALA A 242 -18.47 45.24 22.71
C ALA A 242 -17.34 44.21 22.39
N SER A 243 -16.37 44.37 21.48
CA SER A 243 -15.31 45.38 21.23
C SER A 243 -14.04 45.26 22.10
N ARG A 244 -12.91 44.87 21.44
CA ARG A 244 -11.47 44.95 21.85
C ARG A 244 -11.00 46.43 22.03
N PRO A 245 -9.75 46.85 22.44
CA PRO A 245 -8.41 46.21 22.30
C PRO A 245 -7.39 46.41 23.51
N PRO A 246 -6.09 46.82 23.40
CA PRO A 246 -4.90 45.92 23.37
C PRO A 246 -3.68 46.28 24.31
N ASN A 247 -2.52 45.59 24.10
CA ASN A 247 -1.12 45.83 24.60
C ASN A 247 -0.80 45.36 26.05
N ALA A 248 0.45 45.02 26.47
CA ALA A 248 1.80 45.17 25.88
C ALA A 248 2.88 44.13 26.37
N GLN A 249 3.93 43.95 25.54
CA GLN A 249 5.39 43.81 25.86
C GLN A 249 6.04 42.67 26.70
N CYS A 250 7.30 42.35 26.31
CA CYS A 250 8.25 41.42 26.93
C CYS A 250 9.44 42.16 27.59
N ARG A 251 10.10 41.57 28.62
CA ARG A 251 11.58 41.30 28.71
C ARG A 251 12.03 40.72 30.10
N PRO A 252 13.28 40.21 30.26
CA PRO A 252 13.64 39.22 31.30
C PRO A 252 14.73 39.66 32.33
N ARG A 253 14.93 38.85 33.39
CA ARG A 253 16.12 38.63 34.30
C ARG A 253 15.61 38.19 35.70
N ALA A 254 16.34 37.53 36.62
CA ALA A 254 17.67 36.89 36.64
C ALA A 254 17.74 35.81 37.78
N ARG A 255 18.86 35.07 37.88
CA ARG A 255 19.18 34.15 38.99
C ARG A 255 19.45 34.90 40.32
N PRO A 256 19.49 34.16 41.44
CA PRO A 256 20.69 34.17 42.29
C PRO A 256 21.30 32.77 42.49
N VAL A 257 22.50 32.74 43.07
CA VAL A 257 23.36 31.57 43.31
C VAL A 257 23.86 31.63 44.76
N ILE A 258 24.39 30.49 45.26
CA ILE A 258 25.34 30.30 46.38
C ILE A 258 24.73 29.58 47.60
N GLY A 259 25.37 28.46 47.95
CA GLY A 259 25.13 27.64 49.14
C GLY A 259 26.11 26.46 49.15
N ARG A 260 27.38 26.74 49.47
CA ARG A 260 28.46 25.72 49.50
C ARG A 260 28.32 24.78 50.71
N SER A 261 28.67 23.51 50.53
CA SER A 261 29.44 22.77 51.53
C SER A 261 30.44 21.82 50.85
N THR A 262 31.65 21.79 51.43
CA THR A 262 32.70 20.77 51.25
C THR A 262 32.31 19.52 52.09
N GLU A 263 32.94 18.33 52.03
CA GLU A 263 34.36 18.03 51.80
C GLU A 263 34.64 16.51 51.58
N MET A 264 35.82 16.19 51.00
CA MET A 264 36.64 14.95 51.10
C MET A 264 36.04 13.52 51.10
N PHE A 265 36.60 12.66 50.21
CA PHE A 265 37.29 11.35 50.43
C PHE A 265 37.22 10.57 49.08
N SER A 266 38.29 10.47 48.28
CA SER A 266 39.47 9.59 48.42
C SER A 266 39.37 8.24 47.69
N ARG A 267 40.24 8.05 46.69
CA ARG A 267 40.79 6.80 46.11
C ARG A 267 39.90 5.89 45.23
N ASN A 268 40.38 5.72 43.99
CA ASN A 268 40.14 4.57 43.11
C ASN A 268 40.48 3.23 43.81
N PRO A 269 39.85 2.14 43.36
CA PRO A 269 40.65 1.07 42.75
C PRO A 269 40.12 0.59 41.40
N ARG A 270 41.04 0.28 40.48
CA ARG A 270 40.72 -0.49 39.25
C ARG A 270 40.48 -1.96 39.62
N PRO A 271 39.57 -2.68 38.96
CA PRO A 271 39.65 -4.13 38.84
C PRO A 271 40.57 -4.50 37.66
N LEU A 272 41.61 -5.29 37.94
CA LEU A 272 42.33 -6.09 36.94
C LEU A 272 42.12 -7.56 37.27
N THR A 273 41.16 -8.22 36.61
CA THR A 273 41.10 -9.68 36.51
C THR A 273 40.50 -10.03 35.15
N GLY A 274 41.23 -10.80 34.34
CA GLY A 274 40.75 -11.27 33.05
C GLY A 274 40.30 -12.73 33.10
N LYS A 275 39.40 -13.11 32.17
CA LYS A 275 39.35 -14.41 31.49
C LYS A 275 38.30 -14.37 30.36
N SER A 276 38.64 -15.01 29.24
CA SER A 276 37.78 -15.31 28.07
C SER A 276 36.98 -14.15 27.44
N ASP A 277 37.66 -13.29 26.68
CA ASP A 277 37.02 -12.52 25.59
C ASP A 277 36.78 -13.42 24.36
N SER A 278 35.91 -14.42 24.51
CA SER A 278 35.33 -15.12 23.37
C SER A 278 34.21 -14.27 22.77
N ALA A 279 34.61 -13.31 21.93
CA ALA A 279 33.78 -12.58 20.98
C ALA A 279 32.33 -12.25 21.42
N ARG A 280 32.18 -11.14 22.18
CA ARG A 280 30.94 -10.34 22.09
C ARG A 280 30.83 -9.78 20.67
N LEU A 281 30.24 -10.54 19.76
CA LEU A 281 29.95 -10.10 18.39
C LEU A 281 29.01 -8.89 18.46
N SER A 282 29.58 -7.69 18.31
CA SER A 282 28.83 -6.45 18.30
C SER A 282 27.96 -6.38 17.03
N SER A 283 26.84 -5.66 17.13
CA SER A 283 25.86 -5.46 16.05
C SER A 283 26.38 -4.66 14.83
N SER A 284 27.70 -4.59 14.63
CA SER A 284 28.38 -3.92 13.52
C SER A 284 28.98 -4.88 12.47
N GLN A 285 29.18 -6.16 12.82
CA GLN A 285 29.92 -7.11 11.97
C GLN A 285 29.04 -7.85 10.93
N LEU A 286 27.73 -7.60 10.87
CA LEU A 286 26.81 -8.27 9.95
C LEU A 286 25.88 -7.32 9.16
N ALA A 287 26.33 -6.10 8.85
CA ALA A 287 25.59 -5.15 8.02
C ALA A 287 25.56 -5.56 6.51
N LYS A 288 24.93 -6.72 6.23
CA LYS A 288 24.58 -7.15 4.87
C LYS A 288 23.64 -6.13 4.24
N LYS A 289 23.73 -5.98 2.93
CA LYS A 289 23.12 -4.87 2.20
C LYS A 289 22.58 -5.37 0.86
N HIS A 290 21.25 -5.37 0.72
CA HIS A 290 20.57 -6.31 -0.16
C HIS A 290 20.11 -5.75 -1.51
N ASN A 291 20.35 -4.45 -1.79
CA ASN A 291 19.91 -3.80 -3.04
C ASN A 291 18.41 -3.98 -3.30
N MET A 292 17.60 -3.80 -2.26
CA MET A 292 16.20 -4.18 -2.22
C MET A 292 15.35 -2.97 -1.85
N VAL A 293 14.26 -2.75 -2.60
CA VAL A 293 13.22 -1.80 -2.23
C VAL A 293 12.41 -2.39 -1.08
N VAL A 294 12.12 -1.59 -0.06
CA VAL A 294 11.33 -2.03 1.11
C VAL A 294 10.05 -1.21 1.21
N VAL A 295 8.92 -1.89 1.29
CA VAL A 295 7.59 -1.30 1.56
C VAL A 295 7.22 -1.63 3.00
N SER A 296 7.09 -0.59 3.84
CA SER A 296 6.94 -0.72 5.30
C SER A 296 5.66 -0.04 5.80
N PRO A 297 4.56 -0.77 6.00
CA PRO A 297 3.31 -0.27 6.59
C PRO A 297 3.38 -0.12 8.12
N MET A 298 3.16 1.09 8.63
CA MET A 298 3.31 1.45 10.03
C MET A 298 2.24 2.45 10.49
N LEU A 299 2.12 2.62 11.80
CA LEU A 299 1.41 3.75 12.40
C LEU A 299 2.33 4.97 12.38
N GLU A 300 1.99 5.98 11.58
CA GLU A 300 2.72 7.24 11.49
C GLU A 300 2.19 8.24 12.54
N ARG A 301 3.10 9.01 13.13
CA ARG A 301 2.82 10.25 13.87
C ARG A 301 3.36 11.43 13.05
N ASP A 302 2.48 12.30 12.60
CA ASP A 302 2.81 13.47 11.79
C ASP A 302 3.09 14.68 12.69
N GLY A 303 4.35 14.83 13.12
CA GLY A 303 4.78 15.91 14.01
C GLY A 303 4.67 17.31 13.41
N GLU A 304 4.70 17.46 12.09
CA GLU A 304 4.51 18.76 11.43
C GLU A 304 3.04 19.19 11.43
N HIS A 305 2.11 18.22 11.42
CA HIS A 305 0.67 18.45 11.38
C HIS A 305 0.00 18.17 12.73
N GLY A 306 0.68 18.50 13.84
CA GLY A 306 0.09 18.47 15.19
C GLY A 306 -0.04 17.08 15.80
N ASP A 307 0.94 16.20 15.55
CA ASP A 307 1.01 14.83 16.06
C ASP A 307 -0.16 13.93 15.65
N VAL A 308 -0.86 14.28 14.56
CA VAL A 308 -1.96 13.49 14.00
C VAL A 308 -1.44 12.12 13.54
N LEU A 309 -2.21 11.09 13.87
CA LEU A 309 -1.88 9.71 13.53
C LEU A 309 -2.42 9.34 12.15
N TRP A 310 -1.67 8.48 11.46
CA TRP A 310 -2.02 7.96 10.13
C TRP A 310 -1.62 6.49 9.99
N ASN A 311 -2.38 5.73 9.20
CA ASN A 311 -1.96 4.41 8.75
C ASN A 311 -1.26 4.57 7.39
N THR A 312 0.05 4.28 7.37
CA THR A 312 0.97 4.79 6.35
C THR A 312 1.94 3.71 5.90
N ALA A 313 2.10 3.53 4.58
CA ALA A 313 3.18 2.74 4.00
C ALA A 313 4.31 3.66 3.55
N VAL A 314 5.52 3.43 4.07
CA VAL A 314 6.75 4.11 3.68
C VAL A 314 7.46 3.27 2.62
N ILE A 315 7.94 3.91 1.55
CA ILE A 315 8.66 3.26 0.45
C ILE A 315 10.13 3.67 0.52
N ILE A 316 11.00 2.70 0.76
CA ILE A 316 12.45 2.87 0.84
C ILE A 316 13.08 2.31 -0.45
N SER A 317 13.87 3.13 -1.15
CA SER A 317 14.66 2.73 -2.32
C SER A 317 15.75 1.72 -1.95
N ASN A 318 16.15 0.89 -2.91
CA ASN A 318 17.36 0.06 -2.84
C ASN A 318 18.66 0.87 -2.61
N SER A 319 18.65 2.19 -2.81
CA SER A 319 19.76 3.08 -2.39
C SER A 319 19.84 3.31 -0.87
N GLY A 320 18.75 3.03 -0.13
CA GLY A 320 18.54 3.41 1.27
C GLY A 320 17.86 4.78 1.44
N ALA A 321 17.56 5.51 0.38
CA ALA A 321 16.76 6.74 0.45
C ALA A 321 15.26 6.44 0.64
N VAL A 322 14.55 7.24 1.42
CA VAL A 322 13.07 7.22 1.45
C VAL A 322 12.58 7.87 0.15
N LEU A 323 11.78 7.15 -0.65
CA LEU A 323 11.16 7.69 -1.87
C LEU A 323 9.90 8.50 -1.55
N GLY A 324 9.25 8.19 -0.45
CA GLY A 324 8.04 8.86 0.03
C GLY A 324 7.15 7.91 0.83
N LYS A 325 5.90 8.32 1.03
CA LYS A 325 4.89 7.62 1.81
C LYS A 325 3.52 7.68 1.13
N THR A 326 2.67 6.70 1.41
CA THR A 326 1.24 6.72 1.06
C THR A 326 0.39 6.39 2.28
N ARG A 327 -0.81 6.97 2.37
CA ARG A 327 -1.72 6.86 3.53
C ARG A 327 -2.97 6.06 3.16
N LYS A 328 -3.58 5.39 4.14
CA LYS A 328 -4.75 4.53 3.94
C LYS A 328 -5.98 5.35 3.52
N ASN A 329 -6.34 5.29 2.24
CA ASN A 329 -7.46 6.06 1.68
C ASN A 329 -8.83 5.69 2.28
N HIS A 330 -9.05 4.41 2.61
CA HIS A 330 -10.33 3.92 3.13
C HIS A 330 -10.18 3.33 4.53
N ILE A 331 -10.80 3.98 5.52
CA ILE A 331 -10.71 3.61 6.94
C ILE A 331 -11.96 2.80 7.33
N PRO A 332 -11.82 1.55 7.83
CA PRO A 332 -12.95 0.78 8.32
C PRO A 332 -13.53 1.39 9.60
N ARG A 333 -14.83 1.16 9.77
CA ARG A 333 -15.63 1.49 10.96
C ARG A 333 -16.48 0.29 11.39
N VAL A 334 -16.02 -0.93 11.08
CA VAL A 334 -16.83 -2.16 11.08
C VAL A 334 -16.30 -3.13 12.13
N GLY A 335 -17.14 -3.46 13.11
CA GLY A 335 -16.84 -4.45 14.13
C GLY A 335 -15.59 -4.09 14.96
N ASP A 336 -14.67 -5.04 15.10
CA ASP A 336 -13.42 -4.83 15.84
C ASP A 336 -12.40 -3.95 15.09
N PHE A 337 -12.62 -3.66 13.80
CA PHE A 337 -11.81 -2.74 13.00
C PHE A 337 -12.21 -1.28 13.26
N ASN A 338 -12.06 -0.84 14.52
CA ASN A 338 -12.39 0.52 14.98
C ASN A 338 -11.30 1.56 14.63
N GLU A 339 -10.66 1.40 13.47
CA GLU A 339 -9.50 2.19 13.04
C GLU A 339 -9.76 3.70 12.97
N SER A 340 -10.97 4.11 12.60
CA SER A 340 -11.39 5.52 12.60
C SER A 340 -11.35 6.21 13.97
N THR A 341 -11.17 5.45 15.05
CA THR A 341 -10.89 6.00 16.39
C THR A 341 -9.47 6.58 16.48
N TYR A 342 -8.54 6.12 15.65
CA TYR A 342 -7.11 6.44 15.70
C TYR A 342 -6.67 7.40 14.62
N TYR A 343 -7.13 7.24 13.38
CA TYR A 343 -6.68 8.01 12.23
C TYR A 343 -7.78 8.26 11.18
N MET A 344 -7.56 9.26 10.34
CA MET A 344 -8.49 9.74 9.32
C MET A 344 -8.16 9.18 7.93
N GLU A 345 -9.09 9.39 6.99
CA GLU A 345 -8.96 9.02 5.57
C GLU A 345 -7.76 9.71 4.91
N GLY A 346 -6.94 8.93 4.19
CA GLY A 346 -5.67 9.38 3.62
C GLY A 346 -5.79 10.59 2.69
N ASN A 347 -4.90 11.57 2.88
CA ASN A 347 -4.90 12.84 2.15
C ASN A 347 -3.88 12.93 1.00
N LEU A 348 -3.23 11.83 0.63
CA LEU A 348 -2.15 11.77 -0.36
C LEU A 348 -2.58 11.26 -1.75
N GLY A 349 -3.85 10.90 -1.92
CA GLY A 349 -4.38 10.37 -3.18
C GLY A 349 -3.88 8.95 -3.47
N HIS A 350 -3.41 8.72 -4.70
CA HIS A 350 -3.04 7.39 -5.18
C HIS A 350 -1.61 7.38 -5.77
N PRO A 351 -0.57 7.68 -4.98
CA PRO A 351 0.80 7.82 -5.48
C PRO A 351 1.36 6.49 -6.01
N VAL A 352 2.13 6.58 -7.09
CA VAL A 352 2.87 5.47 -7.69
C VAL A 352 4.36 5.79 -7.65
N PHE A 353 5.15 4.87 -7.12
CA PHE A 353 6.58 5.05 -6.88
C PHE A 353 7.37 4.37 -7.99
N GLN A 354 8.07 5.16 -8.81
CA GLN A 354 9.01 4.64 -9.79
C GLN A 354 10.28 4.15 -9.07
N THR A 355 10.58 2.86 -9.21
CA THR A 355 11.80 2.24 -8.69
C THR A 355 12.68 1.73 -9.83
N GLN A 356 13.89 1.26 -9.52
CA GLN A 356 14.73 0.50 -10.46
C GLN A 356 14.03 -0.76 -11.00
N PHE A 357 13.13 -1.35 -10.21
CA PHE A 357 12.55 -2.68 -10.44
C PHE A 357 11.11 -2.65 -10.96
N GLY A 358 10.55 -1.46 -11.20
CA GLY A 358 9.17 -1.28 -11.67
C GLY A 358 8.45 -0.11 -10.99
N ARG A 359 7.24 0.20 -11.45
CA ARG A 359 6.34 1.15 -10.79
C ARG A 359 5.48 0.43 -9.77
N ILE A 360 5.56 0.83 -8.51
CA ILE A 360 4.83 0.18 -7.42
C ILE A 360 3.84 1.12 -6.74
N ALA A 361 2.73 0.56 -6.25
CA ALA A 361 1.75 1.23 -5.42
C ALA A 361 1.40 0.37 -4.19
N VAL A 362 0.76 0.99 -3.19
CA VAL A 362 0.33 0.29 -1.97
C VAL A 362 -1.14 0.63 -1.67
N ASN A 363 -2.02 -0.34 -1.86
CA ASN A 363 -3.41 -0.28 -1.44
C ASN A 363 -3.54 -0.86 -0.02
N ILE A 364 -3.59 -0.02 1.01
CA ILE A 364 -3.55 -0.49 2.40
C ILE A 364 -4.89 -1.10 2.84
N CYS A 365 -4.87 -2.39 3.18
CA CYS A 365 -5.90 -3.18 3.86
C CYS A 365 -7.33 -2.99 3.36
N TYR A 366 -8.17 -2.22 4.06
CA TYR A 366 -9.59 -2.03 3.78
C TYR A 366 -9.85 -1.33 2.44
N GLY A 367 -8.83 -0.66 1.89
CA GLY A 367 -8.84 -0.21 0.50
C GLY A 367 -8.95 -1.33 -0.54
N ARG A 368 -8.80 -2.62 -0.16
CA ARG A 368 -9.03 -3.77 -1.04
C ARG A 368 -10.48 -3.90 -1.50
N HIS A 369 -11.44 -3.50 -0.65
CA HIS A 369 -12.88 -3.58 -0.92
C HIS A 369 -13.37 -2.53 -1.92
N HIS A 370 -12.49 -1.64 -2.39
CA HIS A 370 -12.83 -0.45 -3.17
C HIS A 370 -12.21 -0.55 -4.57
N PRO A 371 -12.93 -1.04 -5.59
CA PRO A 371 -12.42 -1.15 -6.96
C PRO A 371 -11.82 0.16 -7.51
N LEU A 372 -12.42 1.31 -7.16
CA LEU A 372 -11.92 2.63 -7.55
C LEU A 372 -10.52 2.95 -7.00
N ASN A 373 -10.17 2.46 -5.81
CA ASN A 373 -8.86 2.68 -5.20
C ASN A 373 -7.76 1.94 -5.97
N TRP A 374 -7.99 0.65 -6.28
CA TRP A 374 -7.12 -0.13 -7.18
C TRP A 374 -7.00 0.51 -8.56
N PHE A 375 -8.13 0.93 -9.12
CA PHE A 375 -8.22 1.57 -10.42
C PHE A 375 -7.35 2.84 -10.51
N MET A 376 -7.42 3.73 -9.51
CA MET A 376 -6.64 4.97 -9.51
C MET A 376 -5.13 4.73 -9.45
N TYR A 377 -4.66 3.73 -8.69
CA TYR A 377 -3.24 3.33 -8.72
C TYR A 377 -2.81 2.81 -10.10
N SER A 378 -3.69 2.06 -10.78
CA SER A 378 -3.43 1.54 -12.13
C SER A 378 -3.44 2.64 -13.21
N VAL A 379 -4.37 3.60 -13.14
CA VAL A 379 -4.39 4.79 -14.02
C VAL A 379 -3.13 5.61 -13.86
N ASN A 380 -2.62 5.73 -12.63
CA ASN A 380 -1.34 6.38 -12.33
C ASN A 380 -0.10 5.52 -12.72
N GLY A 381 -0.30 4.37 -13.37
CA GLY A 381 0.74 3.58 -14.03
C GLY A 381 1.41 2.50 -13.17
N ALA A 382 0.81 2.05 -12.06
CA ALA A 382 1.37 0.97 -11.26
C ALA A 382 1.50 -0.34 -12.05
N ASP A 383 2.73 -0.90 -12.11
CA ASP A 383 3.00 -2.24 -12.66
C ASP A 383 2.64 -3.33 -11.61
N ILE A 384 2.85 -3.02 -10.31
CA ILE A 384 2.57 -3.89 -9.15
C ILE A 384 1.85 -3.08 -8.07
N ILE A 385 0.76 -3.61 -7.51
CA ILE A 385 0.05 -3.02 -6.36
C ILE A 385 0.13 -3.98 -5.16
N PHE A 386 0.84 -3.57 -4.10
CA PHE A 386 0.88 -4.29 -2.84
C PHE A 386 -0.38 -4.01 -2.01
N ASN A 387 -0.92 -5.03 -1.35
CA ASN A 387 -2.07 -4.93 -0.45
C ASN A 387 -1.74 -5.51 0.93
N PRO A 388 -0.94 -4.78 1.74
CA PRO A 388 -0.70 -5.13 3.13
C PRO A 388 -1.98 -4.98 3.94
N SER A 389 -2.36 -6.06 4.62
CA SER A 389 -3.59 -6.17 5.39
C SER A 389 -3.34 -6.82 6.75
N ALA A 390 -4.23 -6.53 7.69
CA ALA A 390 -4.47 -7.34 8.87
C ALA A 390 -5.99 -7.56 8.95
N THR A 391 -6.47 -8.79 8.80
CA THR A 391 -7.90 -9.09 8.77
C THR A 391 -8.21 -10.53 9.21
N ILE A 392 -9.42 -10.74 9.75
CA ILE A 392 -9.85 -11.95 10.46
C ILE A 392 -11.24 -12.40 10.03
N GLY A 393 -11.61 -13.64 10.35
CA GLY A 393 -12.98 -14.13 10.32
C GLY A 393 -13.50 -14.59 8.95
N ALA A 394 -14.42 -15.54 8.97
CA ALA A 394 -14.87 -16.30 7.79
C ALA A 394 -15.42 -15.42 6.64
N LEU A 395 -16.16 -14.35 6.95
CA LEU A 395 -16.68 -13.42 5.94
C LEU A 395 -15.54 -12.71 5.20
N SER A 396 -14.50 -12.26 5.91
CA SER A 396 -13.32 -11.63 5.30
C SER A 396 -12.52 -12.63 4.47
N GLU A 397 -12.27 -13.82 5.03
CA GLU A 397 -11.53 -14.90 4.39
C GLU A 397 -12.19 -15.35 3.07
N SER A 398 -13.52 -15.34 3.01
CA SER A 398 -14.29 -15.67 1.80
C SER A 398 -14.09 -14.64 0.67
N MET A 399 -13.82 -13.37 1.00
CA MET A 399 -13.55 -12.31 0.01
C MET A 399 -12.07 -12.28 -0.41
N TRP A 400 -11.16 -12.73 0.46
CA TRP A 400 -9.70 -12.69 0.24
C TRP A 400 -9.22 -13.23 -1.11
N PRO A 401 -9.67 -14.40 -1.63
CA PRO A 401 -9.21 -14.91 -2.92
C PRO A 401 -9.81 -14.19 -4.14
N ILE A 402 -10.79 -13.30 -3.92
CA ILE A 402 -11.58 -12.62 -4.96
C ILE A 402 -11.03 -11.22 -5.21
N GLU A 403 -10.89 -10.39 -4.18
CA GLU A 403 -10.78 -8.93 -4.33
C GLU A 403 -9.47 -8.47 -5.00
N ALA A 404 -8.32 -8.85 -4.44
CA ALA A 404 -7.02 -8.50 -5.03
C ALA A 404 -6.82 -9.19 -6.39
N ARG A 405 -7.29 -10.44 -6.56
CA ARG A 405 -7.27 -11.14 -7.85
C ARG A 405 -8.09 -10.42 -8.91
N ASN A 406 -9.31 -9.98 -8.58
CA ASN A 406 -10.14 -9.19 -9.49
C ASN A 406 -9.46 -7.86 -9.82
N ALA A 407 -8.82 -7.21 -8.85
CA ALA A 407 -8.05 -6.00 -9.09
C ALA A 407 -6.91 -6.20 -10.09
N ALA A 408 -6.16 -7.31 -10.04
CA ALA A 408 -5.13 -7.63 -11.04
C ALA A 408 -5.72 -7.74 -12.46
N ILE A 409 -6.82 -8.48 -12.60
CA ILE A 409 -7.52 -8.71 -13.87
C ILE A 409 -8.08 -7.41 -14.45
N ALA A 410 -8.85 -6.67 -13.67
CA ALA A 410 -9.52 -5.43 -14.11
C ALA A 410 -8.53 -4.30 -14.44
N ASN A 411 -7.29 -4.38 -13.94
CA ASN A 411 -6.31 -3.30 -14.08
C ASN A 411 -5.10 -3.62 -14.94
N HIS A 412 -4.89 -4.88 -15.32
CA HIS A 412 -3.70 -5.37 -16.03
C HIS A 412 -2.39 -5.00 -15.33
N CYS A 413 -2.36 -5.23 -14.02
CA CYS A 413 -1.18 -5.13 -13.18
C CYS A 413 -1.04 -6.38 -12.31
N PHE A 414 0.11 -6.58 -11.68
CA PHE A 414 0.24 -7.58 -10.61
C PHE A 414 -0.32 -7.04 -9.30
N THR A 415 -0.90 -7.91 -8.47
CA THR A 415 -1.32 -7.55 -7.10
C THR A 415 -0.73 -8.52 -6.09
N CYS A 416 -0.27 -8.01 -4.96
CA CYS A 416 0.42 -8.77 -3.92
C CYS A 416 -0.36 -8.65 -2.59
N ALA A 417 -1.24 -9.60 -2.29
CA ALA A 417 -2.07 -9.59 -1.10
C ALA A 417 -1.33 -10.22 0.08
N ILE A 418 -1.23 -9.50 1.19
CA ILE A 418 -0.49 -9.91 2.39
C ILE A 418 -1.40 -9.79 3.60
N ASN A 419 -1.59 -10.84 4.37
CA ASN A 419 -2.29 -10.78 5.66
C ASN A 419 -1.36 -11.21 6.80
N ARG A 420 -1.69 -10.75 8.01
CA ARG A 420 -1.11 -11.24 9.26
C ARG A 420 -1.46 -12.72 9.50
N VAL A 421 -0.73 -13.37 10.41
CA VAL A 421 -1.03 -14.72 10.92
C VAL A 421 -1.07 -14.76 12.45
N GLY A 422 -1.80 -15.74 12.98
CA GLY A 422 -1.88 -16.04 14.41
C GLY A 422 -3.06 -15.37 15.13
N LYS A 423 -3.05 -15.45 16.47
CA LYS A 423 -4.04 -14.81 17.35
C LYS A 423 -3.36 -13.80 18.26
N GLU A 424 -4.06 -12.71 18.56
CA GLU A 424 -3.57 -11.67 19.47
C GLU A 424 -4.53 -11.49 20.65
N TYR A 425 -3.98 -11.57 21.86
CA TYR A 425 -4.73 -11.47 23.12
C TYR A 425 -4.38 -10.17 23.84
N PHE A 426 -5.38 -9.37 24.19
CA PHE A 426 -5.22 -8.06 24.82
C PHE A 426 -5.55 -8.08 26.34
N PRO A 427 -4.90 -7.23 27.18
CA PRO A 427 -5.14 -7.21 28.62
C PRO A 427 -6.58 -6.86 29.00
N THR A 428 -7.12 -5.80 28.40
CA THR A 428 -8.48 -5.31 28.62
C THR A 428 -9.47 -6.12 27.78
N THR A 429 -10.69 -6.32 28.30
CA THR A 429 -11.78 -6.95 27.56
C THR A 429 -12.48 -5.92 26.66
N HIS A 430 -12.70 -6.28 25.40
CA HIS A 430 -13.38 -5.44 24.41
C HIS A 430 -14.58 -6.17 23.83
N ALA A 431 -15.55 -5.43 23.29
CA ALA A 431 -16.78 -6.00 22.74
C ALA A 431 -17.00 -5.52 21.30
N LEU A 432 -17.10 -6.50 20.38
CA LEU A 432 -17.40 -6.32 18.96
C LEU A 432 -18.69 -5.52 18.71
N SER A 433 -19.67 -5.65 19.61
CA SER A 433 -20.87 -4.81 19.66
C SER A 433 -21.48 -4.80 21.06
N MET A 434 -22.45 -3.91 21.30
CA MET A 434 -23.27 -3.89 22.54
C MET A 434 -24.04 -5.20 22.81
N LEU A 435 -24.14 -6.10 21.83
CA LEU A 435 -24.95 -7.32 21.89
C LEU A 435 -24.12 -8.60 22.12
N LEU A 436 -22.78 -8.50 22.15
CA LEU A 436 -21.89 -9.65 22.29
C LEU A 436 -21.04 -9.56 23.58
N PRO A 437 -20.71 -10.70 24.22
CA PRO A 437 -19.85 -10.70 25.40
C PRO A 437 -18.49 -10.06 25.13
N ALA A 438 -18.00 -9.30 26.11
CA ALA A 438 -16.66 -8.76 26.07
C ALA A 438 -15.61 -9.88 26.19
N HIS A 439 -14.55 -9.80 25.38
CA HIS A 439 -13.55 -10.83 25.20
C HIS A 439 -12.15 -10.22 25.07
N LYS A 440 -11.11 -11.07 25.15
CA LYS A 440 -9.69 -10.66 25.06
C LYS A 440 -9.00 -11.10 23.77
N ASP A 441 -9.55 -12.09 23.06
CA ASP A 441 -9.04 -12.61 21.80
C ASP A 441 -9.55 -11.72 20.65
N PHE A 442 -8.67 -11.01 19.94
CA PHE A 442 -9.11 -10.23 18.77
C PHE A 442 -9.63 -11.13 17.65
N GLY A 443 -9.24 -12.41 17.63
CA GLY A 443 -9.56 -13.36 16.59
C GLY A 443 -8.32 -13.81 15.81
N TYR A 444 -8.59 -14.67 14.83
CA TYR A 444 -7.56 -15.38 14.08
C TYR A 444 -7.27 -14.70 12.75
N PHE A 445 -6.03 -14.21 12.60
CA PHE A 445 -5.49 -13.75 11.32
C PHE A 445 -5.09 -14.95 10.47
N TYR A 446 -5.63 -15.03 9.25
CA TYR A 446 -5.64 -16.24 8.42
C TYR A 446 -4.55 -16.30 7.34
N GLY A 447 -3.53 -15.44 7.38
CA GLY A 447 -2.40 -15.49 6.44
C GLY A 447 -2.84 -15.56 4.98
N SER A 448 -2.58 -16.69 4.31
CA SER A 448 -3.04 -16.92 2.95
C SER A 448 -2.52 -15.86 1.96
N SER A 449 -1.35 -15.29 2.22
CA SER A 449 -0.74 -14.26 1.36
C SER A 449 -0.43 -14.84 -0.01
N TYR A 450 -0.70 -14.08 -1.08
CA TYR A 450 -0.59 -14.56 -2.47
C TYR A 450 -0.26 -13.43 -3.46
N VAL A 451 0.22 -13.82 -4.64
CA VAL A 451 0.37 -12.91 -5.79
C VAL A 451 -0.62 -13.30 -6.89
N ALA A 452 -1.29 -12.33 -7.47
CA ALA A 452 -2.12 -12.49 -8.66
C ALA A 452 -1.58 -11.65 -9.82
N ALA A 453 -1.76 -12.17 -11.03
CA ALA A 453 -1.22 -11.66 -12.28
C ALA A 453 -2.34 -11.09 -13.17
N PRO A 454 -2.00 -10.21 -14.13
CA PRO A 454 -2.97 -9.58 -15.03
C PRO A 454 -3.73 -10.57 -15.91
N ASP A 455 -3.19 -11.77 -16.16
CA ASP A 455 -3.79 -12.84 -16.97
C ASP A 455 -4.76 -13.75 -16.17
N SER A 456 -5.24 -13.28 -15.01
CA SER A 456 -6.04 -14.00 -14.01
C SER A 456 -5.32 -15.11 -13.23
N SER A 457 -4.09 -15.46 -13.59
CA SER A 457 -3.34 -16.47 -12.84
C SER A 457 -2.93 -15.97 -11.45
N ARG A 458 -2.74 -16.88 -10.50
CA ARG A 458 -2.30 -16.54 -9.14
C ARG A 458 -1.51 -17.68 -8.50
N THR A 459 -0.66 -17.34 -7.54
CA THR A 459 -0.01 -18.34 -6.70
C THR A 459 -1.04 -19.02 -5.80
N PRO A 460 -0.69 -20.22 -5.28
CA PRO A 460 -1.13 -20.67 -3.98
C PRO A 460 -1.04 -19.59 -2.90
N GLY A 461 -1.88 -19.71 -1.87
CA GLY A 461 -1.67 -18.99 -0.62
C GLY A 461 -0.51 -19.57 0.19
N LEU A 462 0.17 -18.72 0.96
CA LEU A 462 0.95 -19.20 2.12
C LEU A 462 0.03 -19.80 3.19
N SER A 463 0.62 -20.50 4.16
CA SER A 463 -0.04 -21.02 5.35
C SER A 463 -0.97 -20.01 6.02
N ARG A 464 -2.05 -20.52 6.63
CA ARG A 464 -2.95 -19.73 7.46
C ARG A 464 -2.41 -19.45 8.86
N THR A 465 -1.58 -20.38 9.37
CA THR A 465 -1.10 -20.41 10.77
C THR A 465 0.33 -19.90 10.92
N ARG A 466 1.20 -20.11 9.92
CA ARG A 466 2.65 -19.91 10.03
C ARG A 466 3.13 -18.59 9.46
N ASP A 467 4.17 -18.06 10.09
CA ASP A 467 5.02 -17.04 9.46
C ASP A 467 5.54 -17.57 8.13
N GLY A 468 5.70 -16.69 7.13
CA GLY A 468 6.12 -17.13 5.80
C GLY A 468 6.60 -16.02 4.89
N LEU A 469 7.41 -16.43 3.92
CA LEU A 469 7.96 -15.64 2.84
C LEU A 469 7.55 -16.26 1.49
N LEU A 470 6.76 -15.50 0.72
CA LEU A 470 6.42 -15.84 -0.65
C LEU A 470 7.30 -15.05 -1.60
N VAL A 471 8.14 -15.76 -2.36
CA VAL A 471 8.96 -15.20 -3.44
C VAL A 471 8.21 -15.40 -4.76
N ALA A 472 7.95 -14.31 -5.48
CA ALA A 472 7.35 -14.39 -6.81
C ALA A 472 8.21 -13.66 -7.85
N GLU A 473 8.62 -14.38 -8.90
CA GLU A 473 9.31 -13.82 -10.06
C GLU A 473 8.28 -13.39 -11.11
N LEU A 474 8.22 -12.09 -11.40
CA LEU A 474 7.20 -11.47 -12.26
C LEU A 474 7.88 -10.91 -13.52
N ASN A 475 7.42 -11.28 -14.71
CA ASN A 475 7.77 -10.54 -15.93
C ASN A 475 6.76 -9.42 -16.18
N LEU A 476 7.15 -8.17 -15.93
CA LEU A 476 6.28 -6.99 -16.05
C LEU A 476 5.84 -6.68 -17.49
N ASN A 477 6.40 -7.37 -18.51
CA ASN A 477 5.88 -7.29 -19.87
C ASN A 477 4.52 -7.99 -20.01
N LEU A 478 4.17 -8.94 -19.12
CA LEU A 478 2.86 -9.62 -19.12
C LEU A 478 1.71 -8.60 -19.01
N CYS A 479 1.89 -7.52 -18.26
CA CYS A 479 0.93 -6.42 -18.17
C CYS A 479 0.59 -5.82 -19.54
N ARG A 480 1.57 -5.69 -20.45
CA ARG A 480 1.31 -5.25 -21.83
C ARG A 480 0.63 -6.35 -22.64
N GLN A 481 1.15 -7.58 -22.60
CA GLN A 481 0.64 -8.68 -23.43
C GLN A 481 -0.84 -8.99 -23.17
N VAL A 482 -1.30 -8.84 -21.93
CA VAL A 482 -2.75 -8.95 -21.63
C VAL A 482 -3.52 -7.74 -22.17
N ASN A 483 -2.99 -6.51 -22.07
CA ASN A 483 -3.60 -5.34 -22.70
C ASN A 483 -3.68 -5.46 -24.23
N ASP A 484 -2.76 -6.16 -24.90
CA ASP A 484 -2.77 -6.33 -26.36
C ASP A 484 -3.92 -7.25 -26.82
N VAL A 485 -4.43 -8.13 -25.93
CA VAL A 485 -5.60 -9.00 -26.19
C VAL A 485 -6.90 -8.38 -25.68
N TRP A 486 -6.89 -7.88 -24.44
CA TRP A 486 -8.05 -7.31 -23.75
C TRP A 486 -7.68 -5.96 -23.14
N ASN A 487 -7.75 -4.88 -23.91
CA ASN A 487 -7.39 -3.56 -23.39
C ASN A 487 -8.55 -2.91 -22.60
N PHE A 488 -8.77 -3.33 -21.35
CA PHE A 488 -9.84 -2.75 -20.51
C PHE A 488 -9.65 -1.25 -20.25
N LYS A 489 -8.42 -0.72 -20.34
CA LYS A 489 -8.13 0.71 -20.24
C LYS A 489 -8.65 1.48 -21.47
N MET A 490 -8.48 0.93 -22.68
CA MET A 490 -9.00 1.49 -23.92
C MET A 490 -10.53 1.52 -23.96
N THR A 491 -11.19 0.47 -23.45
CA THR A 491 -12.65 0.37 -23.45
C THR A 491 -13.31 0.94 -22.20
N GLY A 492 -12.56 1.56 -21.29
CA GLY A 492 -13.01 1.89 -19.94
C GLY A 492 -13.96 3.08 -19.80
N ARG A 493 -14.13 3.91 -20.85
CA ARG A 493 -15.05 5.08 -20.89
C ARG A 493 -14.96 6.00 -19.67
N TYR A 494 -13.75 6.27 -19.19
CA TYR A 494 -13.54 6.94 -17.90
C TYR A 494 -14.07 8.39 -17.85
N ASP A 495 -14.22 9.07 -18.99
CA ASP A 495 -14.86 10.39 -19.08
C ASP A 495 -16.36 10.35 -18.76
N MET A 496 -17.02 9.23 -19.07
CA MET A 496 -18.44 8.99 -18.78
C MET A 496 -18.61 8.73 -17.28
N TYR A 497 -17.85 7.77 -16.74
CA TYR A 497 -17.86 7.46 -15.31
C TYR A 497 -17.48 8.65 -14.43
N ALA A 498 -16.52 9.49 -14.85
CA ALA A 498 -16.18 10.71 -14.12
C ALA A 498 -17.36 11.69 -14.02
N ARG A 499 -18.13 11.87 -15.11
CA ARG A 499 -19.33 12.72 -15.13
C ARG A 499 -20.48 12.12 -14.32
N GLU A 500 -20.71 10.81 -14.45
CA GLU A 500 -21.76 10.11 -13.69
C GLU A 500 -21.47 10.11 -12.18
N LEU A 501 -20.23 9.84 -11.77
CA LEU A 501 -19.83 9.95 -10.36
C LEU A 501 -19.96 11.39 -9.84
N ALA A 502 -19.55 12.39 -10.62
CA ALA A 502 -19.69 13.80 -10.25
C ALA A 502 -21.15 14.26 -10.12
N GLU A 503 -22.09 13.63 -10.81
CA GLU A 503 -23.53 13.83 -10.60
C GLU A 503 -24.03 13.05 -9.38
N ALA A 504 -23.63 11.78 -9.24
CA ALA A 504 -24.10 10.88 -8.20
C ALA A 504 -23.73 11.31 -6.76
N VAL A 505 -22.62 12.04 -6.57
CA VAL A 505 -22.21 12.55 -5.26
C VAL A 505 -22.90 13.85 -4.84
N LYS A 506 -23.76 14.44 -5.68
CA LYS A 506 -24.44 15.70 -5.35
C LYS A 506 -25.54 15.47 -4.30
N PRO A 507 -25.72 16.38 -3.30
CA PRO A 507 -26.75 16.23 -2.27
C PRO A 507 -28.20 16.13 -2.78
N ASN A 508 -28.46 16.59 -4.01
CA ASN A 508 -29.75 16.56 -4.68
C ASN A 508 -29.85 15.51 -5.80
N TYR A 509 -28.89 14.57 -5.88
CA TYR A 509 -28.88 13.52 -6.90
C TYR A 509 -30.16 12.69 -6.83
N ARG A 510 -30.74 12.40 -8.00
CA ARG A 510 -31.85 11.47 -8.17
C ARG A 510 -31.34 10.28 -8.96
N PRO A 511 -31.28 9.07 -8.36
CA PRO A 511 -30.87 7.87 -9.09
C PRO A 511 -31.68 7.68 -10.37
N HIS A 512 -30.97 7.32 -11.46
CA HIS A 512 -31.58 7.07 -12.76
C HIS A 512 -32.38 5.75 -12.71
N VAL A 513 -33.67 5.86 -12.37
CA VAL A 513 -34.61 4.73 -12.20
C VAL A 513 -35.81 4.94 -13.10
N VAL A 514 -35.96 4.07 -14.09
CA VAL A 514 -37.16 3.98 -14.95
C VAL A 514 -38.26 3.23 -14.19
N ARG A 515 -39.52 3.62 -14.40
CA ARG A 515 -40.72 3.01 -13.79
C ARG A 515 -41.76 2.74 -14.88
N GLU A 516 -42.64 1.78 -14.59
CA GLU A 516 -43.87 1.48 -15.35
C GLU A 516 -44.89 2.64 -15.24
#